data_AF-A0A4R4QPM0-F1
#
_entry.id   AF-A0A4R4QPM0-F1
#
_cell.length_a   1.000
_cell.length_b   1.000
_cell.length_c   1.000
_cell.angle_alpha   90.00
_cell.angle_beta   90.00
_cell.angle_gamma   90.00
#
_symmetry.space_group_name_H-M   'P 1'
#
loop_
_entity.id
_entity.type
_entity.pdbx_description
1 polymer ?
#
loop_
_entity_poly.entity_id
_entity_poly.type
_entity_poly.pdbx_seq_one_letter_code
_entity_poly.pdbx_strand_id
1 'polypeptide(L)'
;MNLRLIGGEMQAWSDLDGRHGPGPVRGEVLAPLLATVTGRALVLGPLDPTLLDAVPAEDLTVLVRGLPDAEALAARLAGRPGVTVLCGSPEKLAAEPAYDTVVALDGTRRLTSTEGADLTWDDTVALLTAALRPGARLLLAAENHLGVHRLVALPPEVTDSDWADAGEYDPNRPAGLDRLRDRLAAAGLAVTHIHTAWPTPIAPTALVTPGLLADEEARAFLTAVLDQACAPLTTVLTDPRRLAAQSVRHDAAAVLAPGWILQAERAVLDPGGVTGQLWFEAPGSGPEQPGIPAAQLRFPPLPEAMIAVDGDRVEVTRGPGGGLFRHSPADGTWLLPSGHLLEQLLIVASLRRDLPAVRELLHRWQASPHAGVPADQVVMTPGHDLAPLTPAGPPQAALRRLAVRLLDAGLGYLWPSPADPAELSLTLAALAGRAPEPVAPTDDEPGRAATPGLRELTMSRDRLAQELAEAREREAWYERALADREAELRRARGLVAVLSGTPTARAGKLMLAGARRARRTAGAVARRVLPRG
;
A
#
# COMPACT_ATOMS: atom_id res chain seq x y z
N MET A 1 20.00 -20.34 28.54
CA MET A 1 19.68 -18.94 28.18
C MET A 1 19.84 -18.86 26.67
N ASN A 2 18.76 -18.57 25.94
CA ASN A 2 18.72 -18.58 24.47
C ASN A 2 18.93 -17.18 23.86
N LEU A 3 19.21 -16.14 24.67
CA LEU A 3 19.49 -14.77 24.21
C LEU A 3 20.98 -14.46 24.35
N ARG A 4 21.59 -13.86 23.32
CA ARG A 4 22.98 -13.36 23.32
C ARG A 4 23.09 -11.98 22.68
N LEU A 5 23.77 -11.08 23.38
CA LEU A 5 24.14 -9.74 22.89
C LEU A 5 25.45 -9.86 22.09
N ILE A 6 25.49 -9.37 20.85
CA ILE A 6 26.64 -9.53 19.94
C ILE A 6 27.32 -8.20 19.56
N GLY A 7 26.79 -7.08 20.02
CA GLY A 7 27.23 -5.71 19.77
C GLY A 7 26.34 -4.97 18.78
N GLY A 8 26.08 -3.69 19.06
CA GLY A 8 25.25 -2.80 18.23
C GLY A 8 23.75 -2.92 18.51
N GLU A 9 23.39 -3.28 19.74
CA GLU A 9 22.01 -3.44 20.22
C GLU A 9 21.33 -2.09 20.46
N MET A 10 20.07 -1.99 20.08
CA MET A 10 19.23 -0.83 20.35
C MET A 10 18.37 -1.10 21.61
N GLN A 11 18.77 -0.51 22.74
CA GLN A 11 18.22 -0.86 24.07
C GLN A 11 16.73 -0.57 24.26
N ALA A 12 16.21 0.49 23.63
CA ALA A 12 14.82 0.95 23.80
C ALA A 12 14.00 0.88 22.50
N TRP A 13 14.53 0.20 21.48
CA TRP A 13 13.91 0.13 20.15
C TRP A 13 13.18 -1.19 19.95
N SER A 14 11.99 -1.13 19.35
CA SER A 14 11.24 -2.30 18.91
C SER A 14 10.79 -2.06 17.47
N ASP A 15 11.10 -3.03 16.60
CA ASP A 15 10.53 -3.14 15.27
C ASP A 15 9.24 -3.98 15.29
N LEU A 16 9.06 -4.85 16.31
CA LEU A 16 7.89 -5.73 16.42
C LEU A 16 6.62 -4.99 16.85
N ASP A 17 6.73 -3.89 17.61
CA ASP A 17 5.57 -3.16 18.12
C ASP A 17 4.94 -2.17 17.12
N GLY A 18 5.63 -1.91 16.00
CA GLY A 18 5.20 -0.99 14.95
C GLY A 18 5.12 0.49 15.37
N ARG A 19 5.67 0.88 16.52
CA ARG A 19 5.63 2.28 16.98
C ARG A 19 6.61 3.18 16.24
N HIS A 20 7.75 2.62 15.86
CA HIS A 20 8.84 3.37 15.24
C HIS A 20 8.99 3.09 13.74
N GLY A 21 8.06 2.35 13.13
CA GLY A 21 8.15 1.91 11.74
C GLY A 21 6.97 1.02 11.33
N PRO A 22 7.06 0.29 10.21
CA PRO A 22 5.92 -0.43 9.63
C PRO A 22 5.53 -1.75 10.35
N GLY A 23 6.23 -2.08 11.44
CA GLY A 23 6.07 -3.33 12.18
C GLY A 23 6.92 -4.48 11.61
N PRO A 24 6.64 -5.73 12.01
CA PRO A 24 7.29 -6.91 11.46
C PRO A 24 6.70 -7.33 10.11
N VAL A 25 7.51 -8.06 9.34
CA VAL A 25 7.05 -8.81 8.17
C VAL A 25 6.08 -9.91 8.63
N ARG A 26 4.91 -9.95 8.01
CA ARG A 26 3.77 -10.80 8.39
C ARG A 26 3.03 -11.31 7.16
N GLY A 27 2.08 -12.23 7.37
CA GLY A 27 1.22 -12.77 6.31
C GLY A 27 1.41 -14.27 6.11
N GLU A 28 0.32 -15.03 6.21
CA GLU A 28 0.35 -16.50 6.20
C GLU A 28 0.83 -17.11 4.89
N VAL A 29 0.74 -16.36 3.78
CA VAL A 29 1.27 -16.79 2.47
C VAL A 29 2.79 -16.95 2.45
N LEU A 30 3.52 -16.41 3.44
CA LEU A 30 4.96 -16.59 3.60
C LEU A 30 5.32 -17.95 4.22
N ALA A 31 4.39 -18.60 4.93
CA ALA A 31 4.67 -19.83 5.66
C ALA A 31 5.21 -20.98 4.77
N PRO A 32 4.72 -21.23 3.54
CA PRO A 32 5.29 -22.26 2.67
C PRO A 32 6.74 -21.99 2.27
N LEU A 33 7.13 -20.73 2.09
CA LEU A 33 8.52 -20.36 1.80
C LEU A 33 9.40 -20.64 3.02
N LEU A 34 8.94 -20.28 4.21
CA LEU A 34 9.63 -20.54 5.48
C LEU A 34 9.71 -22.04 5.80
N ALA A 35 8.73 -22.84 5.37
CA ALA A 35 8.76 -24.29 5.49
C ALA A 35 9.90 -24.95 4.70
N THR A 36 10.52 -24.24 3.75
CA THR A 36 11.69 -24.73 3.01
C THR A 36 13.03 -24.50 3.74
N VAL A 37 13.00 -23.83 4.90
CA VAL A 37 14.20 -23.44 5.66
C VAL A 37 14.68 -24.63 6.49
N THR A 38 15.80 -25.23 6.07
CA THR A 38 16.35 -26.45 6.67
C THR A 38 17.81 -26.27 7.11
N GLY A 39 18.32 -27.21 7.91
CA GLY A 39 19.69 -27.20 8.41
C GLY A 39 19.90 -26.15 9.50
N ARG A 40 21.13 -25.63 9.61
CA ARG A 40 21.44 -24.49 10.47
C ARG A 40 20.94 -23.20 9.81
N ALA A 41 19.91 -22.59 10.38
CA ALA A 41 19.21 -21.46 9.79
C ALA A 41 19.49 -20.13 10.53
N LEU A 42 19.57 -19.04 9.78
CA LEU A 42 19.60 -17.68 10.30
C LEU A 42 18.40 -16.90 9.75
N VAL A 43 17.56 -16.36 10.63
CA VAL A 43 16.50 -15.40 10.27
C VAL A 43 16.93 -14.02 10.73
N LEU A 44 16.99 -13.06 9.82
CA LEU A 44 17.39 -11.68 10.10
C LEU A 44 16.20 -10.73 10.00
N GLY A 45 16.17 -9.77 10.91
CA GLY A 45 15.22 -8.68 10.91
C GLY A 45 13.89 -9.02 11.56
N PRO A 46 12.96 -8.06 11.60
CA PRO A 46 11.69 -8.21 12.28
C PRO A 46 10.72 -9.09 11.48
N LEU A 47 10.65 -10.37 11.87
CA LEU A 47 9.63 -11.31 11.38
C LEU A 47 8.56 -11.50 12.45
N ASP A 48 7.30 -11.58 12.03
CA ASP A 48 6.19 -11.84 12.93
C ASP A 48 6.47 -13.14 13.72
N PRO A 49 6.38 -13.13 15.06
CA PRO A 49 6.73 -14.31 15.86
C PRO A 49 5.92 -15.56 15.54
N THR A 50 4.73 -15.45 14.93
CA THR A 50 3.92 -16.59 14.46
C THR A 50 4.50 -17.25 13.21
N LEU A 51 5.20 -16.49 12.34
CA LEU A 51 5.83 -17.04 11.15
C LEU A 51 7.09 -17.85 11.49
N LEU A 52 7.74 -17.60 12.63
CA LEU A 52 8.86 -18.41 13.11
C LEU A 52 8.45 -19.85 13.44
N ASP A 53 7.17 -20.09 13.72
CA ASP A 53 6.62 -21.42 13.95
C ASP A 53 6.58 -22.27 12.67
N ALA A 54 6.55 -21.62 11.49
CA ALA A 54 6.59 -22.29 10.18
C ALA A 54 8.00 -22.71 9.75
N VAL A 55 9.05 -22.26 10.44
CA VAL A 55 10.44 -22.63 10.13
C VAL A 55 10.75 -23.99 10.78
N PRO A 56 11.06 -25.05 10.03
CA PRO A 56 11.28 -26.39 10.60
C PRO A 56 12.70 -26.62 11.11
N ALA A 57 13.64 -25.69 10.88
CA ALA A 57 15.05 -25.84 11.26
C ALA A 57 15.24 -26.16 12.76
N GLU A 58 16.02 -27.19 13.05
CA GLU A 58 16.33 -27.60 14.43
C GLU A 58 17.38 -26.70 15.09
N ASP A 59 18.34 -26.16 14.30
CA ASP A 59 19.33 -25.18 14.74
C ASP A 59 18.97 -23.82 14.14
N LEU A 60 18.18 -23.03 14.87
CA LEU A 60 17.62 -21.77 14.40
C LEU A 60 18.25 -20.59 15.16
N THR A 61 18.91 -19.71 14.43
CA THR A 61 19.35 -18.41 14.94
C THR A 61 18.41 -17.31 14.45
N VAL A 62 17.93 -16.44 15.33
CA VAL A 62 17.14 -15.26 14.98
C VAL A 62 17.93 -14.01 15.38
N LEU A 63 18.23 -13.12 14.43
CA LEU A 63 18.92 -11.85 14.69
C LEU A 63 17.94 -10.69 14.57
N VAL A 64 17.81 -9.92 15.66
CA VAL A 64 17.08 -8.65 15.71
C VAL A 64 17.99 -7.56 16.29
N ARG A 65 17.71 -6.28 15.97
CA ARG A 65 18.51 -5.15 16.45
C ARG A 65 18.03 -4.58 17.80
N GLY A 66 16.75 -4.73 18.11
CA GLY A 66 16.12 -4.22 19.34
C GLY A 66 16.18 -5.21 20.51
N LEU A 67 16.62 -4.75 21.68
CA LEU A 67 16.67 -5.59 22.89
C LEU A 67 15.26 -6.04 23.36
N PRO A 68 14.22 -5.18 23.38
CA PRO A 68 12.86 -5.60 23.70
C PRO A 68 12.35 -6.73 22.78
N ASP A 69 12.66 -6.67 21.49
CA ASP A 69 12.27 -7.70 20.52
C ASP A 69 13.00 -9.01 20.79
N ALA A 70 14.30 -8.93 21.10
CA ALA A 70 15.12 -10.09 21.40
C ALA A 70 14.65 -10.81 22.67
N GLU A 71 14.28 -10.07 23.72
CA GLU A 71 13.71 -10.62 24.95
C GLU A 71 12.35 -11.28 24.70
N ALA A 72 11.46 -10.64 23.94
CA ALA A 72 10.16 -11.18 23.59
C ALA A 72 10.26 -12.47 22.77
N LEU A 73 11.15 -12.50 21.77
CA LEU A 73 11.42 -13.68 20.95
C LEU A 73 12.07 -14.81 21.77
N ALA A 74 13.03 -14.49 22.63
CA ALA A 74 13.68 -15.46 23.51
C ALA A 74 12.67 -16.11 24.46
N ALA A 75 11.73 -15.33 25.02
CA ALA A 75 10.66 -15.84 25.86
C ALA A 75 9.70 -16.74 25.07
N ARG A 76 9.24 -16.33 23.88
CA ARG A 76 8.35 -17.13 23.02
C ARG A 76 8.98 -18.46 22.63
N LEU A 77 10.25 -18.45 22.26
CA LEU A 77 10.98 -19.60 21.73
C LEU A 77 11.68 -20.43 22.81
N ALA A 78 11.47 -20.13 24.10
CA ALA A 78 12.15 -20.83 25.21
C ALA A 78 11.87 -22.34 25.25
N GLY A 79 10.70 -22.78 24.75
CA GLY A 79 10.33 -24.18 24.66
C GLY A 79 10.90 -24.94 23.46
N ARG A 80 11.54 -24.23 22.51
CA ARG A 80 12.06 -24.83 21.27
C ARG A 80 13.56 -25.10 21.42
N PRO A 81 14.01 -26.36 21.45
CA PRO A 81 15.42 -26.68 21.54
C PRO A 81 16.17 -26.19 20.29
N GLY A 82 17.46 -25.86 20.46
CA GLY A 82 18.31 -25.42 19.35
C GLY A 82 18.06 -24.01 18.82
N VAL A 83 17.20 -23.22 19.48
CA VAL A 83 16.99 -21.80 19.13
C VAL A 83 17.96 -20.89 19.87
N THR A 84 18.57 -19.96 19.13
CA THR A 84 19.35 -18.84 19.67
C THR A 84 18.81 -17.53 19.12
N VAL A 85 18.52 -16.58 20.00
CA VAL A 85 18.18 -15.19 19.66
C VAL A 85 19.41 -14.32 19.87
N LEU A 86 19.83 -13.64 18.81
CA LEU A 86 20.90 -12.66 18.82
C LEU A 86 20.29 -11.27 18.80
N CYS A 87 20.82 -10.39 19.66
CA CYS A 87 20.52 -8.97 19.63
C CYS A 87 21.79 -8.23 19.19
N GLY A 88 21.72 -7.44 18.12
CA GLY A 88 22.83 -6.61 17.67
C GLY A 88 22.83 -6.36 16.17
N SER A 89 24.00 -5.99 15.63
CA SER A 89 24.19 -5.64 14.22
C SER A 89 24.76 -6.80 13.40
N PRO A 90 24.40 -6.92 12.11
CA PRO A 90 24.75 -8.06 11.27
C PRO A 90 26.26 -8.20 11.01
N GLU A 91 27.06 -7.15 11.12
CA GLU A 91 28.52 -7.21 10.91
C GLU A 91 29.22 -8.10 11.95
N LYS A 92 28.56 -8.32 13.08
CA LYS A 92 29.03 -9.20 14.16
C LYS A 92 28.83 -10.68 13.84
N LEU A 93 28.07 -11.02 12.80
CA LEU A 93 27.89 -12.40 12.33
C LEU A 93 29.18 -13.03 11.79
N ALA A 94 30.21 -12.25 11.46
CA ALA A 94 31.51 -12.77 11.04
C ALA A 94 32.18 -13.67 12.11
N ALA A 95 31.79 -13.51 13.38
CA ALA A 95 32.25 -14.37 14.48
C ALA A 95 31.44 -15.67 14.61
N GLU A 96 30.31 -15.80 13.90
CA GLU A 96 29.43 -16.96 13.95
C GLU A 96 29.78 -18.01 12.89
N PRO A 97 29.54 -19.30 13.17
CA PRO A 97 29.65 -20.35 12.15
C PRO A 97 28.67 -20.12 10.99
N ALA A 98 29.12 -20.40 9.78
CA ALA A 98 28.30 -20.28 8.57
C ALA A 98 27.03 -21.17 8.61
N TYR A 99 25.99 -20.69 7.94
CA TYR A 99 24.61 -21.21 7.93
C TYR A 99 24.29 -21.96 6.63
N ASP A 100 23.38 -22.92 6.72
CA ASP A 100 22.83 -23.68 5.58
C ASP A 100 21.66 -22.94 4.92
N THR A 101 20.93 -22.12 5.68
CA THR A 101 19.89 -21.22 5.16
C THR A 101 19.95 -19.86 5.85
N VAL A 102 19.87 -18.78 5.08
CA VAL A 102 19.75 -17.40 5.56
C VAL A 102 18.44 -16.80 5.05
N VAL A 103 17.68 -16.15 5.91
CA VAL A 103 16.36 -15.57 5.63
C VAL A 103 16.37 -14.09 5.99
N ALA A 104 16.12 -13.22 5.02
CA ALA A 104 15.99 -11.78 5.19
C ALA A 104 14.72 -11.30 4.46
N LEU A 105 13.55 -11.65 5.00
CA LEU A 105 12.24 -11.31 4.42
C LEU A 105 11.84 -9.85 4.59
N ASP A 106 12.54 -9.11 5.46
CA ASP A 106 12.40 -7.66 5.56
C ASP A 106 13.39 -6.89 4.66
N GLY A 107 14.13 -7.63 3.83
CA GLY A 107 15.17 -7.12 2.97
C GLY A 107 16.41 -6.65 3.74
N THR A 108 17.14 -5.71 3.16
CA THR A 108 18.44 -5.24 3.68
C THR A 108 18.32 -4.04 4.62
N ARG A 109 17.17 -3.37 4.63
CA ARG A 109 17.01 -2.00 5.16
C ARG A 109 17.02 -1.93 6.68
N ARG A 110 16.24 -2.79 7.35
CA ARG A 110 16.09 -2.76 8.83
C ARG A 110 16.99 -3.78 9.53
N LEU A 111 18.13 -4.09 8.90
CA LEU A 111 19.17 -4.94 9.49
C LEU A 111 20.21 -4.12 10.26
N THR A 112 20.45 -2.86 9.86
CA THR A 112 21.44 -1.99 10.49
C THR A 112 20.91 -1.39 11.79
N SER A 113 21.83 -1.12 12.71
CA SER A 113 21.59 -0.43 13.99
C SER A 113 22.10 1.01 13.90
N THR A 114 21.62 1.89 14.77
CA THR A 114 22.08 3.29 14.87
C THR A 114 23.57 3.41 15.18
N GLU A 115 24.13 2.43 15.88
CA GLU A 115 25.56 2.37 16.24
C GLU A 115 26.38 1.50 15.27
N GLY A 116 25.73 0.97 14.21
CA GLY A 116 26.33 0.11 13.20
C GLY A 116 27.01 0.87 12.06
N ALA A 117 27.58 0.13 11.12
CA ALA A 117 28.07 0.73 9.88
C ALA A 117 26.87 1.10 8.98
N ASP A 118 27.01 2.18 8.23
CA ASP A 118 26.08 2.52 7.14
C ASP A 118 26.38 1.60 5.94
N LEU A 119 25.74 0.42 5.93
CA LEU A 119 25.95 -0.59 4.91
C LEU A 119 25.13 -0.25 3.67
N THR A 120 25.78 -0.23 2.50
CA THR A 120 25.05 -0.17 1.23
C THR A 120 24.30 -1.48 0.98
N TRP A 121 23.42 -1.48 -0.02
CA TRP A 121 22.75 -2.72 -0.45
C TRP A 121 23.75 -3.83 -0.80
N ASP A 122 24.80 -3.49 -1.57
CA ASP A 122 25.84 -4.46 -1.98
C ASP A 122 26.61 -4.99 -0.77
N ASP A 123 26.97 -4.13 0.20
CA ASP A 123 27.67 -4.55 1.42
C ASP A 123 26.82 -5.51 2.26
N THR A 124 25.53 -5.22 2.38
CA THR A 124 24.59 -6.09 3.11
C THR A 124 24.47 -7.45 2.43
N VAL A 125 24.32 -7.49 1.10
CA VAL A 125 24.25 -8.76 0.35
C VAL A 125 25.56 -9.54 0.45
N ALA A 126 26.72 -8.87 0.40
CA ALA A 126 28.01 -9.51 0.58
C ALA A 126 28.13 -10.13 1.98
N LEU A 127 27.65 -9.44 3.02
CA LEU A 127 27.61 -9.93 4.39
C LEU A 127 26.71 -11.17 4.51
N LEU A 128 25.48 -11.13 3.98
CA LEU A 128 24.57 -12.28 3.98
C LEU A 128 25.17 -13.47 3.23
N THR A 129 25.85 -13.20 2.11
CA THR A 129 26.54 -14.24 1.32
C THR A 129 27.71 -14.84 2.08
N ALA A 130 28.47 -14.05 2.83
CA ALA A 130 29.57 -14.53 3.67
C ALA A 130 29.08 -15.42 4.82
N ALA A 131 27.88 -15.16 5.34
CA ALA A 131 27.24 -15.98 6.37
C ALA A 131 26.77 -17.36 5.86
N LEU A 132 26.61 -17.52 4.54
CA LEU A 132 26.18 -18.78 3.92
C LEU A 132 27.34 -19.77 3.77
N ARG A 133 27.10 -21.07 3.92
CA ARG A 133 28.02 -22.11 3.44
C ARG A 133 27.98 -22.23 1.91
N PRO A 134 29.00 -22.78 1.25
CA PRO A 134 28.89 -23.16 -0.16
C PRO A 134 27.71 -24.13 -0.37
N GLY A 135 26.86 -23.88 -1.37
CA GLY A 135 25.64 -24.65 -1.61
C GLY A 135 24.47 -24.33 -0.68
N ALA A 136 24.62 -23.37 0.25
CA ALA A 136 23.55 -22.92 1.14
C ALA A 136 22.56 -21.99 0.43
N ARG A 137 21.42 -21.75 1.09
CA ARG A 137 20.29 -21.00 0.51
C ARG A 137 20.11 -19.62 1.14
N LEU A 138 19.82 -18.63 0.30
CA LEU A 138 19.32 -17.33 0.70
C LEU A 138 17.83 -17.19 0.34
N LEU A 139 17.00 -16.78 1.29
CA LEU A 139 15.65 -16.29 1.06
C LEU A 139 15.65 -14.78 1.33
N LEU A 140 15.53 -13.96 0.29
CA LEU A 140 15.66 -12.50 0.37
C LEU A 140 14.41 -11.82 -0.18
N ALA A 141 13.85 -10.89 0.57
CA ALA A 141 12.86 -9.96 0.02
C ALA A 141 13.55 -8.68 -0.46
N ALA A 142 13.01 -8.10 -1.52
CA ALA A 142 13.41 -6.79 -2.03
C ALA A 142 12.15 -5.96 -2.31
N GLU A 143 12.03 -4.81 -1.66
CA GLU A 143 10.98 -3.85 -1.99
C GLU A 143 11.23 -3.25 -3.38
N ASN A 144 10.16 -3.14 -4.16
CA ASN A 144 10.17 -2.44 -5.44
C ASN A 144 9.72 -0.99 -5.26
N HIS A 145 10.61 -0.04 -5.52
CA HIS A 145 10.26 1.39 -5.39
C HIS A 145 9.33 1.90 -6.51
N LEU A 146 9.15 1.14 -7.59
CA LEU A 146 8.13 1.38 -8.62
C LEU A 146 6.87 0.52 -8.38
N GLY A 147 6.78 -0.14 -7.22
CA GLY A 147 5.66 -0.99 -6.87
C GLY A 147 4.35 -0.21 -6.74
N VAL A 148 3.24 -0.86 -7.06
CA VAL A 148 1.88 -0.28 -6.94
C VAL A 148 1.66 0.37 -5.58
N HIS A 149 2.15 -0.24 -4.50
CA HIS A 149 1.98 0.29 -3.13
C HIS A 149 2.59 1.68 -2.94
N ARG A 150 3.72 1.99 -3.59
CA ARG A 150 4.33 3.33 -3.54
C ARG A 150 3.66 4.31 -4.50
N LEU A 151 3.30 3.85 -5.71
CA LEU A 151 2.67 4.70 -6.73
C LEU A 151 1.31 5.26 -6.29
N VAL A 152 0.61 4.55 -5.42
CA VAL A 152 -0.70 4.94 -4.90
C VAL A 152 -0.64 5.51 -3.47
N ALA A 153 0.51 5.43 -2.79
CA ALA A 153 0.65 5.90 -1.42
C ALA A 153 0.62 7.43 -1.34
N LEU A 154 0.07 7.93 -0.24
CA LEU A 154 0.38 9.29 0.20
C LEU A 154 1.84 9.36 0.67
N PRO A 155 2.48 10.54 0.63
CA PRO A 155 3.79 10.72 1.25
C PRO A 155 3.77 10.17 2.68
N PRO A 156 4.68 9.22 3.02
CA PRO A 156 4.68 8.64 4.35
C PRO A 156 5.03 9.69 5.39
N GLU A 157 4.49 9.55 6.59
CA GLU A 157 5.02 10.29 7.74
C GLU A 157 6.45 9.82 8.00
N VAL A 158 7.37 10.78 8.14
CA VAL A 158 8.77 10.46 8.48
C VAL A 158 8.79 9.90 9.89
N THR A 159 9.31 8.68 10.03
CA THR A 159 9.43 8.00 11.33
C THR A 159 10.87 8.05 11.82
N ASP A 160 11.07 7.74 13.10
CA ASP A 160 12.42 7.61 13.66
C ASP A 160 13.25 6.52 12.95
N SER A 161 12.60 5.57 12.25
CA SER A 161 13.30 4.53 11.48
C SER A 161 13.93 5.02 10.17
N ASP A 162 13.67 6.27 9.77
CA ASP A 162 14.10 6.83 8.50
C ASP A 162 15.35 7.73 8.62
N TRP A 163 15.90 7.88 9.83
CA TRP A 163 16.94 8.88 10.14
C TRP A 163 18.36 8.58 9.62
N ALA A 164 18.63 7.41 9.04
CA ALA A 164 20.02 6.96 8.79
C ALA A 164 20.23 6.14 7.51
N ASP A 165 19.27 6.13 6.57
CA ASP A 165 19.33 5.22 5.42
C ASP A 165 19.36 6.02 4.11
N ALA A 166 20.39 5.81 3.29
CA ALA A 166 20.43 6.30 1.91
C ALA A 166 19.18 5.84 1.14
N GLY A 167 18.60 4.71 1.51
CA GLY A 167 17.22 4.33 1.25
C GLY A 167 16.93 4.14 -0.23
N GLU A 168 16.16 5.06 -0.80
CA GLU A 168 15.87 5.10 -2.24
C GLU A 168 16.96 5.79 -3.07
N TYR A 169 17.85 6.53 -2.41
CA TYR A 169 18.97 7.25 -3.02
C TYR A 169 20.28 6.46 -3.00
N ASP A 170 20.30 5.22 -2.47
CA ASP A 170 21.45 4.33 -2.57
C ASP A 170 21.74 3.99 -4.06
N PRO A 171 22.87 4.45 -4.64
CA PRO A 171 23.20 4.18 -6.04
C PRO A 171 23.52 2.70 -6.32
N ASN A 172 23.82 1.91 -5.30
CA ASN A 172 24.14 0.48 -5.42
C ASN A 172 22.89 -0.40 -5.40
N ARG A 173 21.73 0.15 -4.99
CA ARG A 173 20.49 -0.61 -4.92
C ARG A 173 19.99 -0.99 -6.32
N PRO A 174 19.59 -2.25 -6.56
CA PRO A 174 19.13 -2.68 -7.88
C PRO A 174 17.79 -2.02 -8.25
N ALA A 175 17.79 -1.32 -9.39
CA ALA A 175 16.58 -0.73 -9.97
C ALA A 175 15.83 -1.77 -10.84
N GLY A 176 15.02 -2.60 -10.21
CA GLY A 176 14.16 -3.60 -10.88
C GLY A 176 14.66 -5.04 -10.77
N LEU A 177 13.79 -5.98 -11.13
CA LEU A 177 14.00 -7.42 -10.94
C LEU A 177 15.22 -7.96 -11.71
N ASP A 178 15.42 -7.55 -12.96
CA ASP A 178 16.55 -8.04 -13.76
C ASP A 178 17.89 -7.60 -13.16
N ARG A 179 18.01 -6.32 -12.78
CA ARG A 179 19.20 -5.81 -12.10
C ARG A 179 19.42 -6.48 -10.75
N LEU A 180 18.35 -6.78 -10.01
CA LEU A 180 18.43 -7.52 -8.76
C LEU A 180 19.00 -8.93 -8.98
N ARG A 181 18.54 -9.63 -10.02
CA ARG A 181 19.08 -10.94 -10.41
C ARG A 181 20.55 -10.86 -10.80
N ASP A 182 20.92 -9.89 -11.63
CA ASP A 182 22.31 -9.68 -12.07
C ASP A 182 23.24 -9.40 -10.88
N ARG A 183 22.77 -8.60 -9.92
CA ARG A 183 23.51 -8.29 -8.69
C ARG A 183 23.69 -9.49 -7.79
N LEU A 184 22.65 -10.30 -7.58
CA LEU A 184 22.76 -11.56 -6.84
C LEU A 184 23.71 -12.54 -7.54
N ALA A 185 23.64 -12.65 -8.87
CA ALA A 185 24.55 -13.47 -9.65
C ALA A 185 26.00 -13.00 -9.52
N ALA A 186 26.26 -11.69 -9.55
CA ALA A 186 27.58 -11.11 -9.31
C ALA A 186 28.10 -11.39 -7.89
N ALA A 187 27.22 -11.53 -6.90
CA ALA A 187 27.54 -11.97 -5.55
C ALA A 187 27.75 -13.51 -5.42
N GLY A 188 27.65 -14.27 -6.52
CA GLY A 188 27.82 -15.73 -6.52
C GLY A 188 26.57 -16.51 -6.09
N LEU A 189 25.39 -15.88 -6.18
CA LEU A 189 24.10 -16.49 -5.87
C LEU A 189 23.31 -16.77 -7.15
N ALA A 190 22.91 -18.03 -7.34
CA ALA A 190 22.01 -18.42 -8.42
C ALA A 190 20.56 -18.37 -7.94
N VAL A 191 19.76 -17.46 -8.50
CA VAL A 191 18.33 -17.36 -8.17
C VAL A 191 17.59 -18.57 -8.75
N THR A 192 16.93 -19.34 -7.88
CA THR A 192 16.17 -20.55 -8.23
C THR A 192 14.68 -20.31 -8.32
N HIS A 193 14.13 -19.44 -7.46
CA HIS A 193 12.70 -19.10 -7.44
C HIS A 193 12.49 -17.62 -7.19
N ILE A 194 11.43 -17.08 -7.78
CA ILE A 194 11.01 -15.68 -7.63
C ILE A 194 9.50 -15.65 -7.46
N HIS A 195 9.05 -14.97 -6.41
CA HIS A 195 7.65 -14.60 -6.22
C HIS A 195 7.53 -13.08 -6.15
N THR A 196 6.51 -12.54 -6.78
CA THR A 196 6.06 -11.16 -6.57
C THR A 196 5.16 -11.11 -5.34
N ALA A 197 5.32 -10.08 -4.51
CA ALA A 197 4.58 -9.92 -3.26
C ALA A 197 3.56 -8.79 -3.35
N TRP A 198 2.30 -9.07 -3.00
CA TRP A 198 1.16 -8.16 -3.09
C TRP A 198 0.32 -8.21 -1.80
N PRO A 199 -0.28 -7.10 -1.35
CA PRO A 199 -0.20 -5.74 -1.91
C PRO A 199 1.03 -4.97 -1.41
N THR A 200 1.77 -5.51 -0.45
CA THR A 200 2.98 -4.89 0.10
C THR A 200 4.02 -5.98 0.38
N PRO A 201 5.32 -5.66 0.38
CA PRO A 201 6.36 -6.62 0.76
C PRO A 201 6.31 -7.02 2.24
N ILE A 202 5.76 -6.17 3.12
CA ILE A 202 5.75 -6.41 4.57
C ILE A 202 4.55 -7.25 5.04
N ALA A 203 3.41 -7.12 4.39
CA ALA A 203 2.21 -7.88 4.71
C ALA A 203 1.58 -8.42 3.41
N PRO A 204 2.27 -9.30 2.67
CA PRO A 204 1.69 -9.89 1.47
C PRO A 204 0.52 -10.79 1.83
N THR A 205 -0.54 -10.71 1.02
CA THR A 205 -1.67 -11.64 0.99
C THR A 205 -1.70 -12.44 -0.31
N ALA A 206 -0.87 -12.09 -1.29
CA ALA A 206 -0.64 -12.90 -2.48
C ALA A 206 0.84 -12.91 -2.86
N LEU A 207 1.36 -14.10 -3.12
CA LEU A 207 2.67 -14.36 -3.71
C LEU A 207 2.47 -15.03 -5.06
N VAL A 208 2.97 -14.45 -6.15
CA VAL A 208 2.73 -14.95 -7.51
C VAL A 208 4.03 -15.00 -8.29
N THR A 209 4.34 -16.12 -8.93
CA THR A 209 5.52 -16.23 -9.79
C THR A 209 5.40 -15.34 -11.02
N PRO A 210 6.50 -14.74 -11.53
CA PRO A 210 6.47 -13.96 -12.76
C PRO A 210 5.96 -14.76 -13.98
N GLY A 211 6.23 -16.07 -14.03
CA GLY A 211 5.73 -16.95 -15.08
C GLY A 211 4.21 -17.03 -15.10
N LEU A 212 3.57 -17.22 -13.95
CA LEU A 212 2.12 -17.22 -13.86
C LEU A 212 1.53 -15.85 -14.24
N LEU A 213 2.18 -14.75 -13.83
CA LEU A 213 1.73 -13.39 -14.19
C LEU A 213 1.70 -13.12 -15.70
N ALA A 214 2.51 -13.82 -16.48
CA ALA A 214 2.54 -13.73 -17.94
C ALA A 214 1.61 -14.77 -18.62
N ASP A 215 1.03 -15.70 -17.86
CA ASP A 215 0.17 -16.75 -18.39
C ASP A 215 -1.22 -16.21 -18.74
N GLU A 216 -1.59 -16.32 -20.02
CA GLU A 216 -2.88 -15.87 -20.53
C GLU A 216 -4.05 -16.67 -19.96
N GLU A 217 -3.87 -17.96 -19.68
CA GLU A 217 -4.92 -18.81 -19.10
C GLU A 217 -5.25 -18.39 -17.65
N ALA A 218 -4.25 -17.88 -16.92
CA ALA A 218 -4.39 -17.40 -15.55
C ALA A 218 -4.93 -15.96 -15.46
N ARG A 219 -5.01 -15.22 -16.56
CA ARG A 219 -5.21 -13.76 -16.55
C ARG A 219 -6.49 -13.31 -15.81
N ALA A 220 -7.60 -14.01 -16.00
CA ALA A 220 -8.86 -13.70 -15.31
C ALA A 220 -8.73 -13.93 -13.80
N PHE A 221 -8.19 -15.08 -13.41
CA PHE A 221 -7.93 -15.41 -12.00
C PHE A 221 -6.98 -14.41 -11.34
N LEU A 222 -5.85 -14.10 -11.97
CA LEU A 222 -4.88 -13.14 -11.45
C LEU A 222 -5.46 -11.74 -11.30
N THR A 223 -6.29 -11.32 -12.25
CA THR A 223 -6.97 -10.04 -12.13
C THR A 223 -7.88 -10.01 -10.91
N ALA A 224 -8.67 -11.07 -10.68
CA ALA A 224 -9.59 -11.17 -9.53
C ALA A 224 -8.84 -11.23 -8.19
N VAL A 225 -7.76 -12.02 -8.13
CA VAL A 225 -6.94 -12.20 -6.93
C VAL A 225 -6.20 -10.92 -6.57
N LEU A 226 -5.52 -10.29 -7.53
CA LEU A 226 -4.75 -9.07 -7.25
C LEU A 226 -5.67 -7.89 -6.98
N ASP A 227 -6.85 -7.83 -7.58
CA ASP A 227 -7.88 -6.86 -7.22
C ASP A 227 -8.29 -7.01 -5.73
N GLN A 228 -8.55 -8.23 -5.27
CA GLN A 228 -8.87 -8.49 -3.86
C GLN A 228 -7.68 -8.19 -2.93
N ALA A 229 -6.49 -8.67 -3.27
CA ALA A 229 -5.28 -8.46 -2.46
C ALA A 229 -4.92 -6.98 -2.34
N CYS A 230 -5.12 -6.21 -3.41
CA CYS A 230 -4.89 -4.76 -3.44
C CYS A 230 -6.08 -3.95 -2.93
N ALA A 231 -7.02 -4.51 -2.18
CA ALA A 231 -8.00 -3.71 -1.47
C ALA A 231 -7.32 -2.65 -0.59
N PRO A 232 -7.65 -1.35 -0.72
CA PRO A 232 -6.97 -0.32 0.06
C PRO A 232 -7.30 -0.50 1.55
N LEU A 233 -6.26 -0.68 2.36
CA LEU A 233 -6.35 -0.76 3.82
C LEU A 233 -6.17 0.61 4.50
N THR A 234 -5.69 1.59 3.73
CA THR A 234 -5.38 2.96 4.18
C THR A 234 -5.79 3.97 3.12
N THR A 235 -5.73 5.26 3.48
CA THR A 235 -5.93 6.37 2.55
C THR A 235 -4.86 6.36 1.45
N VAL A 236 -5.29 6.34 0.20
CA VAL A 236 -4.43 6.27 -1.01
C VAL A 236 -4.78 7.39 -1.99
N LEU A 237 -3.83 7.76 -2.85
CA LEU A 237 -4.01 8.76 -3.91
C LEU A 237 -4.97 8.30 -5.01
N THR A 238 -4.92 7.01 -5.33
CA THR A 238 -5.77 6.37 -6.35
C THR A 238 -6.01 4.92 -5.95
N ASP A 239 -7.05 4.30 -6.53
CA ASP A 239 -7.41 2.93 -6.22
C ASP A 239 -6.33 1.93 -6.71
N PRO A 240 -5.58 1.27 -5.80
CA PRO A 240 -4.56 0.28 -6.15
C PRO A 240 -5.11 -0.92 -6.93
N ARG A 241 -6.38 -1.30 -6.74
CA ARG A 241 -7.00 -2.44 -7.44
C ARG A 241 -6.98 -2.25 -8.95
N ARG A 242 -7.31 -1.03 -9.39
CA ARG A 242 -7.28 -0.66 -10.81
C ARG A 242 -5.88 -0.79 -11.40
N LEU A 243 -4.87 -0.29 -10.69
CA LEU A 243 -3.49 -0.33 -11.17
C LEU A 243 -2.98 -1.77 -11.23
N ALA A 244 -3.28 -2.60 -10.22
CA ALA A 244 -2.97 -4.02 -10.22
C ALA A 244 -3.65 -4.75 -11.39
N ALA A 245 -4.96 -4.57 -11.57
CA ALA A 245 -5.69 -5.17 -12.69
C ALA A 245 -5.18 -4.72 -14.07
N GLN A 246 -4.85 -3.44 -14.24
CA GLN A 246 -4.26 -2.93 -15.48
C GLN A 246 -2.86 -3.50 -15.72
N SER A 247 -2.06 -3.65 -14.67
CA SER A 247 -0.71 -4.24 -14.79
C SER A 247 -0.77 -5.69 -15.30
N VAL A 248 -1.75 -6.48 -14.88
CA VAL A 248 -1.97 -7.84 -15.38
C VAL A 248 -2.40 -7.82 -16.86
N ARG A 249 -3.27 -6.90 -17.25
CA ARG A 249 -3.75 -6.81 -18.65
C ARG A 249 -2.66 -6.36 -19.63
N HIS A 250 -1.66 -5.63 -19.15
CA HIS A 250 -0.58 -5.08 -19.96
C HIS A 250 0.75 -5.81 -19.76
N ASP A 251 0.71 -7.01 -19.16
CA ASP A 251 1.88 -7.86 -18.86
C ASP A 251 2.99 -7.10 -18.10
N ALA A 252 2.59 -6.12 -17.28
CA ALA A 252 3.46 -5.28 -16.46
C ALA A 252 3.41 -5.62 -14.97
N ALA A 253 2.61 -6.61 -14.57
CA ALA A 253 2.39 -6.97 -13.17
C ALA A 253 3.70 -7.34 -12.45
N ALA A 254 4.60 -8.09 -13.08
CA ALA A 254 5.88 -8.45 -12.45
C ALA A 254 6.80 -7.23 -12.21
N VAL A 255 6.72 -6.22 -13.08
CA VAL A 255 7.49 -4.98 -13.01
C VAL A 255 6.92 -4.03 -11.95
N LEU A 256 5.59 -3.98 -11.81
CA LEU A 256 4.88 -3.12 -10.87
C LEU A 256 4.56 -3.80 -9.53
N ALA A 257 4.98 -5.05 -9.34
CA ALA A 257 4.79 -5.77 -8.09
C ALA A 257 5.37 -4.97 -6.91
N PRO A 258 4.66 -4.84 -5.78
CA PRO A 258 5.11 -4.13 -4.58
C PRO A 258 6.47 -4.59 -4.03
N GLY A 259 6.80 -5.87 -4.20
CA GLY A 259 8.14 -6.38 -3.92
C GLY A 259 8.35 -7.75 -4.56
N TRP A 260 9.56 -8.26 -4.39
CA TRP A 260 9.96 -9.58 -4.84
C TRP A 260 10.54 -10.37 -3.68
N ILE A 261 10.23 -11.66 -3.62
CA ILE A 261 10.85 -12.62 -2.71
C ILE A 261 11.59 -13.62 -3.57
N LEU A 262 12.90 -13.74 -3.33
CA LEU A 262 13.81 -14.55 -4.12
C LEU A 262 14.39 -15.66 -3.25
N GLN A 263 14.37 -16.87 -3.78
CA GLN A 263 15.16 -17.97 -3.26
C GLN A 263 16.40 -18.12 -4.15
N ALA A 264 17.59 -18.00 -3.57
CA ALA A 264 18.85 -18.16 -4.28
C ALA A 264 19.76 -19.17 -3.59
N GLU A 265 20.63 -19.81 -4.35
CA GLU A 265 21.60 -20.80 -3.85
C GLU A 265 23.02 -20.29 -4.11
N ARG A 266 23.88 -20.41 -3.10
CA ARG A 266 25.28 -20.02 -3.22
C ARG A 266 26.02 -21.06 -4.05
N ALA A 267 26.62 -20.63 -5.16
CA ALA A 267 27.36 -21.51 -6.04
C ALA A 267 28.45 -22.27 -5.27
N VAL A 268 28.54 -23.58 -5.50
CA VAL A 268 29.71 -24.35 -5.09
C VAL A 268 30.79 -24.05 -6.12
N LEU A 269 31.76 -23.20 -5.77
CA LEU A 269 32.93 -23.01 -6.61
C LEU A 269 33.69 -24.33 -6.66
N ASP A 270 33.65 -24.99 -7.81
CA ASP A 270 34.45 -26.19 -8.05
C ASP A 270 35.91 -25.76 -8.19
N PRO A 271 36.84 -26.15 -7.29
CA PRO A 271 38.20 -25.61 -7.26
C PRO A 271 39.05 -25.95 -8.51
N GLY A 272 38.55 -26.77 -9.44
CA GLY A 272 39.27 -27.27 -10.61
C GLY A 272 38.88 -26.66 -11.96
N GLY A 273 37.95 -25.70 -12.00
CA GLY A 273 37.28 -25.29 -13.23
C GLY A 273 37.70 -23.95 -13.86
N VAL A 274 38.89 -23.41 -13.60
CA VAL A 274 39.35 -22.22 -14.34
C VAL A 274 39.99 -22.66 -15.66
N THR A 275 39.16 -22.93 -16.66
CA THR A 275 39.59 -22.76 -18.06
C THR A 275 38.95 -21.48 -18.57
N GLY A 276 39.79 -20.45 -18.68
CA GLY A 276 39.39 -19.15 -19.18
C GLY A 276 38.82 -19.27 -20.58
N GLN A 277 37.59 -18.79 -20.74
CA GLN A 277 37.11 -18.32 -22.01
C GLN A 277 36.38 -17.01 -21.75
N LEU A 278 37.09 -15.92 -22.00
CA LEU A 278 36.54 -14.58 -22.14
C LEU A 278 35.68 -14.59 -23.41
N TRP A 279 34.36 -14.60 -23.27
CA TRP A 279 33.43 -14.44 -24.39
C TRP A 279 32.97 -12.98 -24.43
N PHE A 280 33.56 -12.20 -25.35
CA PHE A 280 32.89 -11.06 -25.95
C PHE A 280 32.21 -11.56 -27.23
N GLU A 281 30.90 -11.79 -27.21
CA GLU A 281 30.08 -11.83 -28.42
C GLU A 281 28.79 -11.02 -28.21
N ALA A 282 28.41 -10.31 -29.27
CA ALA A 282 27.38 -9.28 -29.36
C ALA A 282 25.94 -9.87 -29.43
N PRO A 283 24.87 -9.05 -29.40
CA PRO A 283 23.53 -9.52 -29.05
C PRO A 283 22.83 -10.19 -30.24
N GLY A 284 22.60 -11.48 -30.14
CA GLY A 284 21.72 -12.26 -31.01
C GLY A 284 20.77 -13.10 -30.16
N SER A 285 19.46 -12.96 -30.42
CA SER A 285 18.37 -13.90 -30.08
C SER A 285 18.59 -14.80 -28.85
N GLY A 286 17.90 -14.48 -27.77
CA GLY A 286 18.03 -15.12 -26.45
C GLY A 286 17.94 -16.66 -26.51
N PRO A 287 18.80 -17.37 -25.75
CA PRO A 287 18.74 -18.82 -25.72
C PRO A 287 17.59 -19.29 -24.83
N GLU A 288 16.92 -20.35 -25.26
CA GLU A 288 16.14 -21.24 -24.40
C GLU A 288 16.97 -21.56 -23.15
N GLN A 289 16.35 -21.40 -21.97
CA GLN A 289 16.96 -21.80 -20.72
C GLN A 289 17.28 -23.30 -20.78
N PRO A 290 18.54 -23.72 -20.52
CA PRO A 290 18.86 -25.14 -20.44
C PRO A 290 18.05 -25.74 -19.28
N GLY A 291 17.16 -26.68 -19.61
CA GLY A 291 16.33 -27.38 -18.64
C GLY A 291 17.21 -28.07 -17.60
N ILE A 292 17.08 -27.62 -16.34
CA ILE A 292 17.68 -28.31 -15.20
C ILE A 292 17.03 -29.71 -15.15
N PRO A 293 17.80 -30.81 -15.16
CA PRO A 293 17.23 -32.15 -15.06
C PRO A 293 16.40 -32.27 -13.77
N ALA A 294 15.14 -32.69 -13.89
CA ALA A 294 14.20 -32.86 -12.77
C ALA A 294 14.72 -33.77 -11.63
N ALA A 295 15.78 -34.55 -11.88
CA ALA A 295 16.44 -35.42 -10.91
C ALA A 295 17.27 -34.68 -9.82
N GLN A 296 17.37 -33.34 -9.85
CA GLN A 296 18.10 -32.56 -8.84
C GLN A 296 17.21 -31.71 -7.91
N LEU A 297 15.88 -31.77 -8.05
CA LEU A 297 14.97 -31.05 -7.14
C LEU A 297 14.99 -31.72 -5.76
N ARG A 298 15.83 -31.21 -4.86
CA ARG A 298 15.95 -31.66 -3.46
C ARG A 298 14.73 -31.31 -2.59
N PHE A 299 13.71 -30.66 -3.14
CA PHE A 299 12.62 -30.03 -2.38
C PHE A 299 11.28 -30.17 -3.12
N PRO A 300 10.14 -30.18 -2.39
CA PRO A 300 8.84 -30.12 -3.03
C PRO A 300 8.74 -28.85 -3.89
N PRO A 301 8.14 -28.93 -5.09
CA PRO A 301 7.96 -27.77 -5.95
C PRO A 301 7.14 -26.71 -5.22
N LEU A 302 7.64 -25.47 -5.19
CA LEU A 302 6.88 -24.34 -4.64
C LEU A 302 5.69 -24.05 -5.57
N PRO A 303 4.52 -23.67 -5.02
CA PRO A 303 3.39 -23.26 -5.82
C PRO A 303 3.70 -22.05 -6.72
N GLU A 304 3.06 -22.00 -7.90
CA GLU A 304 3.11 -20.87 -8.82
C GLU A 304 2.42 -19.62 -8.23
N ALA A 305 1.45 -19.82 -7.33
CA ALA A 305 0.91 -18.77 -6.47
C ALA A 305 0.49 -19.29 -5.09
N MET A 306 0.57 -18.42 -4.08
CA MET A 306 0.05 -18.61 -2.72
C MET A 306 -0.76 -17.37 -2.34
N ILE A 307 -2.04 -17.54 -2.03
CA ILE A 307 -2.99 -16.45 -1.86
C ILE A 307 -3.79 -16.67 -0.59
N ALA A 308 -3.96 -15.65 0.23
CA ALA A 308 -4.89 -15.66 1.35
C ALA A 308 -6.28 -15.22 0.86
N VAL A 309 -7.28 -16.08 1.01
CA VAL A 309 -8.69 -15.82 0.69
C VAL A 309 -9.52 -16.15 1.92
N ASP A 310 -10.19 -15.16 2.50
CA ASP A 310 -11.09 -15.33 3.65
C ASP A 310 -10.46 -16.07 4.86
N GLY A 311 -9.14 -15.89 5.05
CA GLY A 311 -8.37 -16.55 6.10
C GLY A 311 -7.79 -17.91 5.72
N ASP A 312 -8.17 -18.47 4.57
CA ASP A 312 -7.61 -19.72 4.06
C ASP A 312 -6.50 -19.45 3.03
N ARG A 313 -5.45 -20.28 3.06
CA ARG A 313 -4.40 -20.26 2.04
C ARG A 313 -4.82 -21.10 0.83
N VAL A 314 -4.85 -20.47 -0.32
CA VAL A 314 -5.04 -21.06 -1.64
C VAL A 314 -3.70 -21.18 -2.35
N GLU A 315 -3.43 -22.34 -2.93
CA GLU A 315 -2.21 -22.60 -3.70
C GLU A 315 -2.56 -22.87 -5.16
N VAL A 316 -1.75 -22.36 -6.09
CA VAL A 316 -1.88 -22.65 -7.52
C VAL A 316 -0.66 -23.42 -7.98
N THR A 317 -0.89 -24.57 -8.61
CA THR A 317 0.17 -25.45 -9.13
C THR A 317 -0.13 -25.85 -10.56
N ARG A 318 0.92 -26.09 -11.35
CA ARG A 318 0.77 -26.61 -12.71
C ARG A 318 0.85 -28.13 -12.69
N GLY A 319 -0.16 -28.77 -13.25
CA GLY A 319 -0.21 -30.22 -13.37
C GLY A 319 0.68 -30.74 -14.51
N PRO A 320 0.90 -32.06 -14.60
CA PRO A 320 1.73 -32.69 -15.64
C PRO A 320 1.24 -32.42 -17.07
N GLY A 321 -0.05 -32.14 -17.24
CA GLY A 321 -0.66 -31.80 -18.53
C GLY A 321 -0.63 -30.31 -18.88
N GLY A 322 0.10 -29.48 -18.12
CA GLY A 322 0.20 -28.03 -18.35
C GLY A 322 -0.95 -27.19 -17.76
N GLY A 323 -2.08 -27.81 -17.44
CA GLY A 323 -3.22 -27.15 -16.81
C GLY A 323 -2.91 -26.65 -15.39
N LEU A 324 -3.50 -25.50 -15.04
CA LEU A 324 -3.38 -24.87 -13.74
C LEU A 324 -4.44 -25.39 -12.77
N PHE A 325 -4.02 -25.79 -11.57
CA PHE A 325 -4.89 -26.30 -10.52
C PHE A 325 -4.84 -25.39 -9.30
N ARG A 326 -6.01 -25.03 -8.80
CA ARG A 326 -6.20 -24.34 -7.54
C ARG A 326 -6.44 -25.38 -6.44
N HIS A 327 -5.68 -25.31 -5.36
CA HIS A 327 -5.86 -26.10 -4.16
C HIS A 327 -6.27 -25.20 -3.00
N SER A 328 -7.34 -25.55 -2.31
CA SER A 328 -7.82 -24.91 -1.08
C SER A 328 -8.09 -26.00 -0.03
N PRO A 329 -7.72 -25.80 1.24
CA PRO A 329 -8.07 -26.73 2.32
C PRO A 329 -9.59 -26.94 2.45
N ALA A 330 -10.38 -25.89 2.24
CA ALA A 330 -11.84 -25.93 2.36
C ALA A 330 -12.52 -26.56 1.14
N ASP A 331 -12.07 -26.20 -0.06
CA ASP A 331 -12.76 -26.57 -1.30
C ASP A 331 -12.17 -27.82 -1.97
N GLY A 332 -10.92 -28.19 -1.67
CA GLY A 332 -10.17 -29.23 -2.37
C GLY A 332 -9.40 -28.71 -3.59
N THR A 333 -9.10 -29.60 -4.55
CA THR A 333 -8.32 -29.29 -5.76
C THR A 333 -9.20 -29.23 -6.99
N TRP A 334 -9.12 -28.14 -7.75
CA TRP A 334 -9.94 -27.90 -8.94
C TRP A 334 -9.11 -27.30 -10.07
N LEU A 335 -9.53 -27.55 -11.32
CA LEU A 335 -8.93 -26.91 -12.49
C LEU A 335 -9.27 -25.41 -12.50
N LEU A 336 -8.27 -24.57 -12.76
CA LEU A 336 -8.46 -23.13 -12.83
C LEU A 336 -9.16 -22.77 -14.16
N PRO A 337 -10.28 -22.02 -14.12
CA PRO A 337 -10.98 -21.66 -15.34
C PRO A 337 -10.21 -20.59 -16.13
N SER A 338 -10.03 -20.83 -17.43
CA SER A 338 -9.52 -19.84 -18.37
C SER A 338 -10.67 -19.02 -18.99
N GLY A 339 -10.41 -17.78 -19.38
CA GLY A 339 -11.41 -16.90 -20.01
C GLY A 339 -11.31 -15.44 -19.59
N HIS A 340 -12.46 -14.76 -19.52
CA HIS A 340 -12.56 -13.36 -19.14
C HIS A 340 -13.43 -13.17 -17.90
N LEU A 341 -13.09 -12.20 -17.05
CA LEU A 341 -13.95 -11.86 -15.92
C LEU A 341 -15.27 -11.25 -16.41
N LEU A 342 -16.37 -11.69 -15.82
CA LEU A 342 -17.71 -11.21 -16.15
C LEU A 342 -17.84 -9.70 -15.98
N GLU A 343 -17.28 -9.13 -14.90
CA GLU A 343 -17.25 -7.68 -14.70
C GLU A 343 -16.63 -6.95 -15.90
N GLN A 344 -15.52 -7.46 -16.44
CA GLN A 344 -14.82 -6.81 -17.56
C GLN A 344 -15.68 -6.82 -18.82
N LEU A 345 -16.36 -7.93 -19.08
CA LEU A 345 -17.27 -8.07 -20.22
C LEU A 345 -18.46 -7.11 -20.09
N LEU A 346 -19.03 -6.97 -18.89
CA LEU A 346 -20.09 -6.01 -18.59
C LEU A 346 -19.62 -4.57 -18.80
N ILE A 347 -18.43 -4.22 -18.30
CA ILE A 347 -17.84 -2.87 -18.49
C ILE A 347 -17.64 -2.58 -19.98
N VAL A 348 -17.05 -3.51 -20.74
CA VAL A 348 -16.80 -3.35 -22.18
C VAL A 348 -18.11 -3.20 -22.96
N ALA A 349 -19.12 -4.03 -22.67
CA ALA A 349 -20.42 -3.94 -23.31
C ALA A 349 -21.11 -2.61 -23.01
N SER A 350 -21.07 -2.14 -21.75
CA SER A 350 -21.61 -0.84 -21.34
C SER A 350 -20.89 0.33 -22.02
N LEU A 351 -19.56 0.31 -22.10
CA LEU A 351 -18.78 1.35 -22.81
C LEU A 351 -19.11 1.41 -24.30
N ARG A 352 -19.39 0.25 -24.92
CA ARG A 352 -19.84 0.15 -26.32
C ARG A 352 -21.31 0.51 -26.50
N ARG A 353 -22.05 0.78 -25.42
CA ARG A 353 -23.51 1.01 -25.40
C ARG A 353 -24.31 -0.17 -25.97
N ASP A 354 -23.78 -1.39 -25.84
CA ASP A 354 -24.43 -2.62 -26.29
C ASP A 354 -25.37 -3.16 -25.19
N LEU A 355 -26.53 -2.51 -25.05
CA LEU A 355 -27.53 -2.90 -24.07
C LEU A 355 -28.03 -4.36 -24.22
N PRO A 356 -28.23 -4.90 -25.44
CA PRO A 356 -28.51 -6.33 -25.60
C PRO A 356 -27.46 -7.23 -24.97
N ALA A 357 -26.17 -6.99 -25.20
CA ALA A 357 -25.10 -7.78 -24.62
C ALA A 357 -25.05 -7.67 -23.08
N VAL A 358 -25.23 -6.46 -22.54
CA VAL A 358 -25.32 -6.25 -21.08
C VAL A 358 -26.47 -7.06 -20.47
N ARG A 359 -27.66 -7.03 -21.08
CA ARG A 359 -28.82 -7.79 -20.60
C ARG A 359 -28.59 -9.29 -20.64
N GLU A 360 -28.02 -9.80 -21.73
CA GLU A 360 -27.70 -11.22 -21.87
C GLU A 360 -26.71 -11.68 -20.80
N LEU A 361 -25.61 -10.95 -20.60
CA LEU A 361 -24.60 -11.26 -19.58
C LEU A 361 -25.19 -11.23 -18.16
N LEU A 362 -25.95 -10.18 -17.82
CA LEU A 362 -26.60 -10.06 -16.52
C LEU A 362 -27.63 -11.16 -16.30
N HIS A 363 -28.48 -11.43 -17.29
CA HIS A 363 -29.51 -12.47 -17.21
C HIS A 363 -28.87 -13.85 -17.03
N ARG A 364 -27.86 -14.20 -17.83
CA ARG A 364 -27.14 -15.47 -17.72
C ARG A 364 -26.51 -15.65 -16.34
N TRP A 365 -25.81 -14.63 -15.85
CA TRP A 365 -25.20 -14.68 -14.53
C TRP A 365 -26.24 -14.86 -13.42
N GLN A 366 -27.29 -14.04 -13.44
CA GLN A 366 -28.29 -14.01 -12.39
C GLN A 366 -29.30 -15.16 -12.44
N ALA A 367 -29.43 -15.85 -13.57
CA ALA A 367 -30.19 -17.09 -13.72
C ALA A 367 -29.36 -18.35 -13.39
N SER A 368 -28.04 -18.22 -13.25
CA SER A 368 -27.14 -19.34 -12.94
C SER A 368 -27.09 -19.66 -11.44
N PRO A 369 -26.59 -20.85 -11.04
CA PRO A 369 -26.26 -21.16 -9.64
C PRO A 369 -25.23 -20.20 -9.02
N HIS A 370 -24.55 -19.38 -9.83
CA HIS A 370 -23.51 -18.43 -9.42
C HIS A 370 -24.02 -17.00 -9.30
N ALA A 371 -25.34 -16.77 -9.30
CA ALA A 371 -25.94 -15.44 -9.18
C ALA A 371 -25.46 -14.67 -7.94
N GLY A 372 -25.10 -15.40 -6.88
CA GLY A 372 -24.52 -14.92 -5.62
C GLY A 372 -23.03 -14.62 -5.62
N VAL A 373 -22.30 -14.99 -6.67
CA VAL A 373 -20.86 -14.80 -6.77
C VAL A 373 -20.59 -13.41 -7.36
N PRO A 374 -19.75 -12.55 -6.75
CA PRO A 374 -19.42 -11.24 -7.29
C PRO A 374 -18.94 -11.31 -8.76
N ALA A 375 -19.34 -10.35 -9.60
CA ALA A 375 -19.00 -10.37 -11.04
C ALA A 375 -17.48 -10.29 -11.32
N ASP A 376 -16.71 -9.74 -10.40
CA ASP A 376 -15.24 -9.70 -10.39
C ASP A 376 -14.62 -11.05 -9.96
N GLN A 377 -15.44 -12.03 -9.60
CA GLN A 377 -15.06 -13.39 -9.17
C GLN A 377 -15.74 -14.48 -10.02
N VAL A 378 -16.30 -14.12 -11.18
CA VAL A 378 -16.87 -15.05 -12.16
C VAL A 378 -16.06 -14.98 -13.45
N VAL A 379 -15.53 -16.12 -13.89
CA VAL A 379 -14.85 -16.27 -15.18
C VAL A 379 -15.85 -16.81 -16.20
N MET A 380 -16.02 -16.10 -17.30
CA MET A 380 -16.71 -16.61 -18.47
C MET A 380 -15.71 -17.35 -19.36
N THR A 381 -15.88 -18.66 -19.49
CA THR A 381 -14.99 -19.52 -20.27
C THR A 381 -15.17 -19.27 -21.77
N PRO A 382 -14.24 -19.74 -22.65
CA PRO A 382 -14.45 -19.70 -24.10
C PRO A 382 -15.72 -20.44 -24.56
N GLY A 383 -16.17 -21.44 -23.80
CA GLY A 383 -17.45 -22.14 -23.99
C GLY A 383 -18.68 -21.31 -23.61
N HIS A 384 -18.48 -20.11 -23.06
CA HIS A 384 -19.49 -19.23 -22.48
C HIS A 384 -20.18 -19.77 -21.22
N ASP A 385 -19.53 -20.73 -20.54
CA ASP A 385 -19.91 -21.20 -19.22
C ASP A 385 -19.41 -20.22 -18.16
N LEU A 386 -20.12 -20.14 -17.03
CA LEU A 386 -19.73 -19.30 -15.90
C LEU A 386 -19.05 -20.18 -14.85
N ALA A 387 -17.80 -19.86 -14.53
CA ALA A 387 -17.01 -20.56 -13.52
C ALA A 387 -16.73 -19.61 -12.33
N PRO A 388 -17.19 -19.94 -11.11
CA PRO A 388 -16.96 -19.10 -9.94
C PRO A 388 -15.56 -19.31 -9.36
N LEU A 389 -14.94 -18.25 -8.82
CA LEU A 389 -13.68 -18.32 -8.08
C LEU A 389 -13.88 -18.37 -6.56
N THR A 390 -15.03 -17.92 -6.08
CA THR A 390 -15.43 -17.89 -4.66
C THR A 390 -16.84 -18.46 -4.48
N PRO A 391 -17.22 -18.96 -3.28
CA PRO A 391 -18.57 -19.40 -3.01
C PRO A 391 -19.65 -18.33 -3.28
N ALA A 392 -20.87 -18.78 -3.58
CA ALA A 392 -22.00 -17.89 -3.86
C ALA A 392 -22.64 -17.37 -2.57
N GLY A 393 -22.76 -16.04 -2.44
CA GLY A 393 -23.55 -15.39 -1.41
C GLY A 393 -24.97 -15.04 -1.87
N PRO A 394 -25.63 -14.04 -1.26
CA PRO A 394 -26.91 -13.52 -1.74
C PRO A 394 -26.75 -12.82 -3.11
N PRO A 395 -27.54 -13.18 -4.14
CA PRO A 395 -27.44 -12.57 -5.48
C PRO A 395 -27.53 -11.05 -5.52
N GLN A 396 -28.40 -10.50 -4.68
CA GLN A 396 -28.63 -9.08 -4.56
C GLN A 396 -27.41 -8.33 -3.97
N ALA A 397 -26.63 -8.98 -3.11
CA ALA A 397 -25.36 -8.44 -2.63
C ALA A 397 -24.30 -8.40 -3.75
N ALA A 398 -24.26 -9.42 -4.61
CA ALA A 398 -23.34 -9.47 -5.75
C ALA A 398 -23.65 -8.37 -6.80
N LEU A 399 -24.93 -8.12 -7.09
CA LEU A 399 -25.36 -7.01 -7.94
C LEU A 399 -25.04 -5.64 -7.33
N ARG A 400 -25.22 -5.49 -6.02
CA ARG A 400 -24.88 -4.26 -5.29
C ARG A 400 -23.37 -4.00 -5.30
N ARG A 401 -22.55 -5.02 -5.08
CA ARG A 401 -21.08 -4.93 -5.22
C ARG A 401 -20.68 -4.50 -6.63
N LEU A 402 -21.29 -5.07 -7.68
CA LEU A 402 -21.06 -4.62 -9.06
C LEU A 402 -21.43 -3.15 -9.26
N ALA A 403 -22.57 -2.71 -8.72
CA ALA A 403 -22.99 -1.30 -8.79
C ALA A 403 -21.98 -0.36 -8.14
N VAL A 404 -21.50 -0.67 -6.92
CA VAL A 404 -20.45 0.09 -6.23
C VAL A 404 -19.20 0.16 -7.10
N ARG A 405 -18.71 -0.98 -7.59
CA ARG A 405 -17.51 -1.05 -8.43
C ARG A 405 -17.64 -0.25 -9.72
N LEU A 406 -18.79 -0.25 -10.39
CA LEU A 406 -19.03 0.57 -11.59
C LEU A 406 -19.02 2.07 -11.27
N LEU A 407 -19.58 2.48 -10.13
CA LEU A 407 -19.57 3.88 -9.70
C LEU A 407 -18.17 4.35 -9.29
N ASP A 408 -17.46 3.54 -8.49
CA ASP A 408 -16.07 3.78 -8.11
C ASP A 408 -15.15 3.73 -9.33
N ALA A 409 -15.51 2.95 -10.36
CA ALA A 409 -14.86 2.93 -11.66
C ALA A 409 -15.03 4.26 -12.44
N GLY A 410 -15.88 5.18 -11.98
CA GLY A 410 -16.23 6.42 -12.65
C GLY A 410 -17.18 6.19 -13.83
N LEU A 411 -17.85 5.03 -13.90
CA LEU A 411 -18.73 4.63 -15.00
C LEU A 411 -20.21 4.97 -14.74
N GLY A 412 -20.50 5.77 -13.72
CA GLY A 412 -21.87 6.21 -13.41
C GLY A 412 -22.57 6.93 -14.56
N TYR A 413 -21.81 7.63 -15.41
CA TYR A 413 -22.36 8.34 -16.58
C TYR A 413 -22.94 7.43 -17.67
N LEU A 414 -22.67 6.12 -17.62
CA LEU A 414 -23.20 5.16 -18.60
C LEU A 414 -24.66 4.76 -18.32
N TRP A 415 -25.19 5.11 -17.14
CA TRP A 415 -26.49 4.65 -16.68
C TRP A 415 -27.46 5.83 -16.56
N PRO A 416 -28.69 5.71 -17.08
CA PRO A 416 -29.70 6.74 -16.89
C PRO A 416 -30.08 6.81 -15.41
N SER A 417 -29.70 7.92 -14.75
CA SER A 417 -29.83 8.25 -13.32
C SER A 417 -30.20 7.08 -12.42
N PRO A 418 -29.17 6.48 -11.80
CA PRO A 418 -29.03 6.71 -10.37
C PRO A 418 -27.67 7.25 -9.91
N ALA A 419 -27.68 8.08 -8.87
CA ALA A 419 -26.47 8.66 -8.26
C ALA A 419 -25.92 7.81 -7.11
N ASP A 420 -26.69 6.85 -6.60
CA ASP A 420 -26.27 5.97 -5.50
C ASP A 420 -26.19 4.48 -5.90
N PRO A 421 -25.40 3.66 -5.18
CA PRO A 421 -25.25 2.24 -5.48
C PRO A 421 -26.54 1.43 -5.35
N ALA A 422 -27.48 1.87 -4.51
CA ALA A 422 -28.71 1.13 -4.25
C ALA A 422 -29.62 1.15 -5.48
N GLU A 423 -29.88 2.32 -6.02
CA GLU A 423 -30.71 2.48 -7.21
C GLU A 423 -30.04 1.84 -8.47
N LEU A 424 -28.71 1.92 -8.59
CA LEU A 424 -28.01 1.23 -9.69
C LEU A 424 -28.16 -0.29 -9.58
N SER A 425 -28.07 -0.85 -8.37
CA SER A 425 -28.27 -2.28 -8.14
C SER A 425 -29.67 -2.75 -8.52
N LEU A 426 -30.71 -1.93 -8.26
CA LEU A 426 -32.08 -2.23 -8.67
C LEU A 426 -32.24 -2.18 -10.20
N THR A 427 -31.56 -1.25 -10.86
CA THR A 427 -31.52 -1.16 -12.32
C THR A 427 -30.85 -2.40 -12.93
N LEU A 428 -29.72 -2.84 -12.37
CA LEU A 428 -29.04 -4.06 -12.80
C LEU A 428 -29.90 -5.31 -12.56
N ALA A 429 -30.61 -5.40 -11.43
CA ALA A 429 -31.55 -6.49 -11.15
C ALA A 429 -32.69 -6.54 -12.19
N ALA A 430 -33.28 -5.39 -12.53
CA ALA A 430 -34.31 -5.30 -13.55
C ALA A 430 -33.79 -5.71 -14.95
N LEU A 431 -32.58 -5.29 -15.31
CA LEU A 431 -31.93 -5.71 -16.57
C LEU A 431 -31.62 -7.20 -16.62
N ALA A 432 -31.33 -7.81 -15.47
CA ALA A 432 -31.15 -9.25 -15.32
C ALA A 432 -32.47 -10.05 -15.39
N GLY A 433 -33.63 -9.37 -15.40
CA GLY A 433 -34.95 -10.01 -15.38
C GLY A 433 -35.40 -10.47 -13.98
N ARG A 434 -34.83 -9.90 -12.91
CA ARG A 434 -35.20 -10.20 -11.52
C ARG A 434 -36.08 -9.10 -10.93
N ALA A 435 -36.88 -9.48 -9.93
CA ALA A 435 -37.61 -8.50 -9.12
C ALA A 435 -36.61 -7.63 -8.33
N PRO A 436 -36.75 -6.29 -8.36
CA PRO A 436 -35.86 -5.40 -7.63
C PRO A 436 -36.13 -5.53 -6.12
N GLU A 437 -35.16 -6.04 -5.38
CA GLU A 437 -35.19 -6.12 -3.91
C GLU A 437 -34.11 -5.18 -3.33
N PRO A 438 -34.48 -4.26 -2.42
CA PRO A 438 -33.50 -3.38 -1.78
C PRO A 438 -32.62 -4.18 -0.80
N VAL A 439 -31.32 -3.89 -0.84
CA VAL A 439 -30.31 -4.53 0.02
C VAL A 439 -29.64 -3.44 0.86
N ALA A 440 -29.62 -3.65 2.16
CA ALA A 440 -28.83 -2.82 3.07
C ALA A 440 -27.34 -2.99 2.77
N PRO A 441 -26.50 -1.95 2.97
CA PRO A 441 -25.06 -2.09 2.84
C PRO A 441 -24.54 -3.22 3.74
N THR A 442 -23.70 -4.09 3.20
CA THR A 442 -22.99 -5.13 3.97
C THR A 442 -21.62 -4.63 4.43
N ASP A 443 -21.10 -5.17 5.54
CA ASP A 443 -19.76 -4.81 6.05
C ASP A 443 -18.63 -5.16 5.05
N ASP A 444 -18.85 -6.14 4.15
CA ASP A 444 -17.92 -6.55 3.08
C ASP A 444 -18.05 -5.74 1.79
N GLU A 445 -18.93 -4.73 1.73
CA GLU A 445 -18.93 -3.82 0.59
C GLU A 445 -17.57 -3.14 0.52
N PRO A 446 -16.92 -3.03 -0.66
CA PRO A 446 -15.84 -2.08 -0.81
C PRO A 446 -16.44 -0.75 -0.41
N GLY A 447 -16.12 -0.29 0.80
CA GLY A 447 -16.59 0.99 1.28
C GLY A 447 -16.16 1.96 0.21
N ARG A 448 -17.10 2.74 -0.33
CA ARG A 448 -16.74 3.93 -1.09
C ARG A 448 -15.84 4.68 -0.15
N ALA A 449 -14.53 4.54 -0.33
CA ALA A 449 -13.58 5.23 0.51
C ALA A 449 -14.00 6.67 0.30
N ALA A 450 -14.54 7.28 1.35
CA ALA A 450 -14.85 8.70 1.36
C ALA A 450 -13.54 9.48 1.42
N THR A 451 -12.55 9.03 0.65
CA THR A 451 -11.32 9.69 0.33
C THR A 451 -11.63 10.40 -0.97
N PRO A 452 -12.11 11.66 -0.89
CA PRO A 452 -12.34 12.44 -2.08
C PRO A 452 -11.08 12.40 -2.94
N GLY A 453 -11.23 12.13 -4.24
CA GLY A 453 -10.08 12.17 -5.14
C GLY A 453 -9.40 13.54 -5.07
N LEU A 454 -8.14 13.69 -5.49
CA LEU A 454 -7.41 14.97 -5.41
C LEU A 454 -8.23 16.17 -5.91
N ARG A 455 -9.06 15.97 -6.95
CA ARG A 455 -9.99 16.98 -7.45
C ARG A 455 -11.06 17.38 -6.43
N GLU A 456 -11.67 16.42 -5.77
CA GLU A 456 -12.68 16.64 -4.73
C GLU A 456 -12.05 17.21 -3.45
N LEU A 457 -10.82 16.81 -3.11
CA LEU A 457 -10.02 17.44 -2.05
C LEU A 457 -9.69 18.89 -2.39
N THR A 458 -9.33 19.17 -3.64
CA THR A 458 -9.06 20.54 -4.11
C THR A 458 -10.33 21.38 -4.05
N MET A 459 -11.46 20.86 -4.53
CA MET A 459 -12.76 21.52 -4.40
C MET A 459 -13.16 21.74 -2.95
N SER A 460 -12.89 20.78 -2.07
CA SER A 460 -13.16 20.90 -0.63
C SER A 460 -12.25 21.92 0.03
N ARG A 461 -10.95 21.93 -0.30
CA ARG A 461 -9.99 22.95 0.14
C ARG A 461 -10.42 24.33 -0.31
N ASP A 462 -10.79 24.49 -1.57
CA ASP A 462 -11.19 25.79 -2.13
C ASP A 462 -12.50 26.27 -1.50
N ARG A 463 -13.47 25.37 -1.28
CA ARG A 463 -14.68 25.65 -0.51
C ARG A 463 -14.36 26.09 0.92
N LEU A 464 -13.51 25.35 1.62
CA LEU A 464 -13.11 25.68 3.00
C LEU A 464 -12.33 26.99 3.07
N ALA A 465 -11.49 27.29 2.07
CA ALA A 465 -10.78 28.55 1.97
C ALA A 465 -11.75 29.73 1.75
N GLN A 466 -12.78 29.54 0.94
CA GLN A 466 -13.85 30.51 0.73
C GLN A 466 -14.66 30.73 2.02
N GLU A 467 -15.07 29.65 2.69
CA GLU A 467 -15.80 29.72 3.97
C GLU A 467 -14.96 30.44 5.05
N LEU A 468 -13.65 30.19 5.10
CA LEU A 468 -12.72 30.87 6.02
C LEU A 468 -12.55 32.35 5.68
N ALA A 469 -12.49 32.70 4.40
CA ALA A 469 -12.42 34.10 3.96
C ALA A 469 -13.70 34.85 4.36
N GLU A 470 -14.87 34.28 4.13
CA GLU A 470 -16.17 34.86 4.53
C GLU A 470 -16.33 34.96 6.06
N ALA A 471 -15.78 34.01 6.81
CA ALA A 471 -15.77 34.08 8.27
C ALA A 471 -14.89 35.23 8.78
N ARG A 472 -13.69 35.41 8.19
CA ARG A 472 -12.78 36.52 8.52
C ARG A 472 -13.35 37.89 8.13
N GLU A 473 -14.06 38.00 7.01
CA GLU A 473 -14.76 39.22 6.63
C GLU A 473 -15.88 39.58 7.61
N ARG A 474 -16.64 38.58 8.06
CA ARG A 474 -17.67 38.74 9.10
C ARG A 474 -17.05 39.19 10.42
N GLU A 475 -15.97 38.56 10.86
CA GLU A 475 -15.22 38.94 12.07
C GLU A 475 -14.77 40.41 12.00
N ALA A 476 -14.09 40.79 10.90
CA ALA A 476 -13.63 42.16 10.69
C ALA A 476 -14.79 43.18 10.64
N TRP A 477 -15.96 42.78 10.12
CA TRP A 477 -17.15 43.62 10.15
C TRP A 477 -17.69 43.81 11.57
N TYR A 478 -17.76 42.74 12.37
CA TYR A 478 -18.19 42.83 13.77
C TYR A 478 -17.23 43.68 14.61
N GLU A 479 -15.92 43.54 14.42
CA GLU A 479 -14.93 44.38 15.11
C GLU A 479 -15.11 45.87 14.79
N ARG A 480 -15.31 46.22 13.52
CA ARG A 480 -15.60 47.61 13.11
C ARG A 480 -16.90 48.12 13.72
N ALA A 481 -17.96 47.31 13.66
CA ALA A 481 -19.26 47.68 14.23
C ALA A 481 -19.18 47.89 15.75
N LEU A 482 -18.41 47.06 16.45
CA LEU A 482 -18.17 47.20 17.89
C LEU A 482 -17.41 48.49 18.19
N ALA A 483 -16.33 48.78 17.46
CA ALA A 483 -15.54 50.00 17.62
C ALA A 483 -16.38 51.27 17.37
N ASP A 484 -17.25 51.26 16.35
CA ASP A 484 -18.17 52.35 16.05
C ASP A 484 -19.18 52.57 17.18
N ARG A 485 -19.74 51.49 17.73
CA ARG A 485 -20.67 51.55 18.87
C ARG A 485 -20.00 52.01 20.15
N GLU A 486 -18.77 51.59 20.41
CA GLU A 486 -17.96 52.10 21.52
C GLU A 486 -17.66 53.60 21.36
N ALA A 487 -17.37 54.06 20.14
CA ALA A 487 -17.17 55.48 19.86
C ALA A 487 -18.46 56.29 20.03
N GLU A 488 -19.61 55.74 19.61
CA GLU A 488 -20.93 56.33 19.83
C GLU A 488 -21.30 56.41 21.32
N LEU A 489 -21.11 55.33 22.07
CA LEU A 489 -21.32 55.29 23.53
C LEU A 489 -20.41 56.27 24.27
N ARG A 490 -19.13 56.38 23.87
CA ARG A 490 -18.21 57.39 24.41
C ARG A 490 -18.71 58.81 24.14
N ARG A 491 -19.19 59.10 22.92
CA ARG A 491 -19.79 60.40 22.57
C ARG A 491 -21.06 60.69 23.37
N ALA A 492 -21.96 59.72 23.50
CA ALA A 492 -23.19 59.85 24.29
C ALA A 492 -22.89 60.12 25.77
N ARG A 493 -21.95 59.37 26.37
CA ARG A 493 -21.47 59.61 27.75
C ARG A 493 -20.88 61.00 27.92
N GLY A 494 -20.11 61.48 26.94
CA GLY A 494 -19.58 62.85 26.92
C GLY A 494 -20.68 63.93 26.90
N LEU A 495 -21.71 63.76 26.06
CA LEU A 495 -22.85 64.67 26.00
C LEU A 495 -23.67 64.66 27.30
N VAL A 496 -23.94 63.48 27.86
CA VAL A 496 -24.62 63.35 29.15
C VAL A 496 -23.85 64.07 30.24
N ALA A 497 -22.51 63.95 30.30
CA ALA A 497 -21.68 64.66 31.27
C ALA A 497 -21.78 66.20 31.14
N VAL A 498 -21.89 66.72 29.91
CA VAL A 498 -22.09 68.16 29.66
C VAL A 498 -23.50 68.62 30.05
N LEU A 499 -24.52 67.81 29.77
CA LEU A 499 -25.94 68.14 30.03
C LEU A 499 -26.34 67.94 31.49
N SER A 500 -25.77 66.96 32.19
CA SER A 500 -26.10 66.63 33.59
C SER A 500 -25.55 67.63 34.60
N GLY A 501 -24.93 68.74 34.16
CA GLY A 501 -24.69 69.89 35.00
C GLY A 501 -23.78 69.59 36.20
N THR A 502 -22.74 68.77 36.01
CA THR A 502 -21.63 68.74 36.95
C THR A 502 -20.85 70.08 36.89
N PRO A 503 -20.24 70.54 38.01
CA PRO A 503 -19.98 71.98 38.27
C PRO A 503 -19.02 72.68 37.30
N THR A 504 -18.35 71.95 36.43
CA THR A 504 -17.42 72.47 35.42
C THR A 504 -18.12 73.01 34.16
N ALA A 505 -19.38 72.68 33.91
CA ALA A 505 -20.13 73.15 32.73
C ALA A 505 -20.53 74.65 32.77
N ARG A 506 -20.53 75.29 33.96
CA ARG A 506 -20.78 76.75 34.07
C ARG A 506 -19.61 77.61 33.60
N ALA A 507 -18.38 77.09 33.56
CA ALA A 507 -17.22 77.84 33.07
C ALA A 507 -17.21 78.01 31.53
N GLY A 508 -17.72 77.02 30.78
CA GLY A 508 -17.74 77.05 29.32
C GLY A 508 -18.70 78.08 28.70
N LYS A 509 -19.83 78.39 29.38
CA LYS A 509 -20.78 79.42 28.90
C LYS A 509 -20.19 80.84 28.92
N LEU A 510 -19.18 81.10 29.77
CA LEU A 510 -18.47 82.39 29.80
C LEU A 510 -17.47 82.55 28.65
N MET A 511 -16.84 81.46 28.18
CA MET A 511 -15.90 81.49 27.05
C MET A 511 -16.60 81.74 25.70
N LEU A 512 -17.80 81.19 25.49
CA LEU A 512 -18.55 81.38 24.23
C LEU A 512 -19.06 82.83 24.04
N ALA A 513 -19.27 83.57 25.12
CA ALA A 513 -19.61 84.99 25.06
C ALA A 513 -18.43 85.86 24.61
N GLY A 514 -17.19 85.46 24.93
CA GLY A 514 -15.96 86.13 24.47
C GLY A 514 -15.74 86.01 22.97
N ALA A 515 -15.99 84.82 22.39
CA ALA A 515 -15.76 84.57 20.96
C ALA A 515 -16.69 85.36 20.02
N ARG A 516 -17.93 85.67 20.44
CA ARG A 516 -18.84 86.52 19.64
C ARG A 516 -18.42 87.99 19.60
N ARG A 517 -17.62 88.47 20.56
CA ARG A 517 -17.09 89.84 20.58
C ARG A 517 -15.87 89.99 19.65
N ALA A 518 -15.04 88.95 19.53
CA ALA A 518 -13.88 88.92 18.62
C ALA A 518 -14.27 88.89 17.12
N ARG A 519 -15.41 88.27 16.77
CA ARG A 519 -15.87 88.23 15.36
C ARG A 519 -16.38 89.58 14.84
N ARG A 520 -16.81 90.49 15.71
CA ARG A 520 -17.24 91.85 15.31
C ARG A 520 -16.06 92.80 15.07
N THR A 521 -14.92 92.59 15.73
CA THR A 521 -13.71 93.40 15.49
C THR A 521 -12.98 92.99 14.22
N ALA A 522 -12.98 91.70 13.86
CA ALA A 522 -12.41 91.21 12.59
C ALA A 522 -13.13 91.76 11.34
N GLY A 523 -14.45 91.99 11.41
CA GLY A 523 -15.22 92.56 10.30
C GLY A 523 -14.97 94.04 10.01
N ALA A 524 -14.46 94.80 10.99
CA ALA A 524 -14.17 96.24 10.83
C ALA A 524 -12.82 96.49 10.14
N VAL A 525 -11.85 95.58 10.29
CA VAL A 525 -10.53 95.68 9.65
C VAL A 525 -10.60 95.32 8.16
N ALA A 526 -11.47 94.38 7.77
CA ALA A 526 -11.63 93.96 6.37
C ALA A 526 -12.23 95.04 5.43
N ARG A 527 -12.85 96.11 5.96
CA ARG A 527 -13.47 97.18 5.13
C ARG A 527 -12.56 98.35 4.76
N ARG A 528 -11.30 98.38 5.20
CA ARG A 528 -10.38 99.51 4.92
C ARG A 528 -9.33 99.27 3.83
N VAL A 529 -9.29 98.09 3.20
CA VAL A 529 -8.19 97.70 2.28
C VAL A 529 -8.64 97.46 0.82
N LEU A 530 -9.88 97.76 0.44
CA LEU A 530 -10.33 97.62 -0.96
C LEU A 530 -10.74 98.99 -1.55
N PRO A 531 -9.97 99.54 -2.51
CA PRO A 531 -10.34 100.72 -3.29
C PRO A 531 -11.41 100.42 -4.34
N ARG A 532 -12.14 101.48 -4.70
CA ARG A 532 -13.28 101.54 -5.63
C ARG A 532 -12.91 101.21 -7.08
N GLY A 533 -13.76 100.40 -7.70
CA GLY A 533 -14.26 100.63 -9.05
C GLY A 533 -15.73 101.01 -8.93
#